data_AF-A0AAF5PHI2-F1
#
_entry.id   AF-A0AAF5PHI2-F1
#
_cell.length_a   1.000
_cell.length_b   1.000
_cell.length_c   1.000
_cell.angle_alpha   90.00
_cell.angle_beta   90.00
_cell.angle_gamma   90.00
#
_symmetry.space_group_name_H-M   'P 1'
#
loop_
_entity.id
_entity.type
_entity.pdbx_description
1 polymer ?
#
loop_
_entity_poly.entity_id
_entity_poly.type
_entity_poly.pdbx_seq_one_letter_code
_entity_poly.pdbx_strand_id
1 'polypeptide(L)'
;MLCMSDEFSSVPETLGERLEHLKKKCSEYKARQSDAPEWFSREYNEKQRGPDGILWTAPYDVRYPQCKATRHCFDYYVDYHRCITLLGEKHERCKFFRNVYMDLCPSQWIETWNNQLKQGIFPAKFDR
;
A
#
# COMPACT_ATOMS: atom_id res chain seq x y z
N MET A 1 -16.42 -31.50 2.79
CA MET A 1 -15.02 -31.03 2.77
C MET A 1 -14.89 -30.08 1.60
N LEU A 2 -15.18 -28.79 1.84
CA LEU A 2 -15.07 -27.77 0.81
C LEU A 2 -13.61 -27.34 0.77
N CYS A 3 -12.89 -27.78 -0.27
CA CYS A 3 -11.68 -27.08 -0.68
C CYS A 3 -12.15 -25.69 -1.13
N MET A 4 -12.09 -24.70 -0.24
CA MET A 4 -12.04 -23.32 -0.66
C MET A 4 -10.69 -23.20 -1.37
N SER A 5 -10.70 -23.40 -2.68
CA SER A 5 -9.60 -23.01 -3.53
C SER A 5 -9.31 -21.55 -3.18
N ASP A 6 -8.19 -21.36 -2.50
CA ASP A 6 -7.57 -20.08 -2.23
C ASP A 6 -7.31 -19.41 -3.58
N GLU A 7 -8.32 -18.70 -4.09
CA GLU A 7 -8.15 -17.68 -5.11
C GLU A 7 -7.49 -16.49 -4.41
N PHE A 8 -6.23 -16.72 -4.07
CA PHE A 8 -5.37 -15.86 -3.30
C PHE A 8 -4.99 -14.72 -4.22
N SER A 9 -5.83 -13.69 -4.30
CA SER A 9 -5.56 -12.57 -5.19
C SER A 9 -4.19 -11.98 -4.84
N SER A 10 -3.33 -11.83 -5.84
CA SER A 10 -2.01 -11.22 -5.69
C SER A 10 -2.12 -9.85 -5.01
N VAL A 11 -1.08 -9.47 -4.25
CA VAL A 11 -1.09 -8.16 -3.59
C VAL A 11 -1.00 -7.08 -4.67
N PRO A 12 -1.89 -6.08 -4.68
CA PRO A 12 -1.90 -5.06 -5.70
C PRO A 12 -0.58 -4.26 -5.71
N GLU A 13 -0.14 -3.92 -6.92
CA GLU A 13 1.08 -3.14 -7.14
C GLU A 13 0.94 -1.72 -6.63
N THR A 14 2.03 -1.19 -6.08
CA THR A 14 2.14 0.21 -5.66
C THR A 14 2.22 1.15 -6.87
N LEU A 15 1.97 2.44 -6.64
CA LEU A 15 2.11 3.47 -7.69
C LEU A 15 3.52 3.48 -8.30
N GLY A 16 4.57 3.28 -7.48
CA GLY A 16 5.94 3.22 -7.96
C GLY A 16 6.18 2.05 -8.91
N GLU A 17 5.72 0.86 -8.54
CA GLU A 17 5.82 -0.36 -9.36
C GLU A 17 5.06 -0.20 -10.68
N ARG A 18 3.83 0.33 -10.63
CA ARG A 18 3.02 0.63 -11.82
C ARG A 18 3.73 1.61 -12.75
N LEU A 19 4.37 2.65 -12.21
CA LEU A 19 5.15 3.62 -12.99
C LEU A 19 6.38 2.99 -13.64
N GLU A 20 7.08 2.09 -12.95
CA GLU A 20 8.20 1.35 -13.53
C GLU A 20 7.76 0.45 -14.68
N HIS A 21 6.61 -0.22 -14.55
CA HIS A 21 5.99 -0.99 -15.62
C HIS A 21 5.65 -0.12 -16.83
N LEU A 22 5.07 1.06 -16.61
CA LEU A 22 4.78 2.01 -17.69
C LEU A 22 6.05 2.58 -18.35
N LYS A 23 7.09 2.88 -17.58
CA LYS A 23 8.38 3.33 -18.12
C LYS A 23 9.00 2.28 -19.05
N LYS A 24 8.90 0.99 -18.72
CA LYS A 24 9.36 -0.09 -19.60
C LYS A 24 8.57 -0.13 -20.92
N LYS A 25 7.30 0.26 -20.87
CA LYS A 25 6.44 0.44 -22.04
C LYS A 25 6.53 1.88 -22.58
N CYS A 26 7.73 2.34 -22.89
CA CYS A 26 8.03 3.73 -23.34
C CYS A 26 7.11 4.30 -24.45
N SER A 27 6.42 3.46 -25.22
CA SER A 27 5.45 3.90 -26.25
C SER A 27 4.04 4.20 -25.71
N GLU A 28 3.69 3.70 -24.52
CA GLU A 28 2.34 3.75 -23.94
C GLU A 28 2.15 4.97 -23.02
N TYR A 29 3.20 5.40 -22.31
CA TYR A 29 3.14 6.58 -21.44
C TYR A 29 3.23 7.88 -22.24
N LYS A 30 2.11 8.34 -22.80
CA LYS A 30 1.97 9.71 -23.30
C LYS A 30 1.63 10.61 -22.12
N ALA A 31 2.47 11.61 -21.84
CA ALA A 31 2.13 12.64 -20.87
C ALA A 31 0.81 13.30 -21.28
N ARG A 32 -0.08 13.53 -20.29
CA ARG A 32 -1.36 14.20 -20.52
C ARG A 32 -1.10 15.57 -21.16
N GLN A 33 -1.67 15.83 -22.32
CA GLN A 33 -1.59 17.15 -22.96
C GLN A 33 -2.57 18.09 -22.26
N SER A 34 -2.17 19.36 -22.06
CA SER A 34 -2.99 20.35 -21.33
C SER A 34 -4.29 20.73 -22.05
N ASP A 35 -4.31 20.57 -23.36
CA ASP A 35 -5.42 20.85 -24.28
C ASP A 35 -6.32 19.64 -24.57
N ALA A 36 -6.01 18.47 -24.00
CA ALA A 36 -6.81 17.27 -24.20
C ALA A 36 -8.18 17.38 -23.47
N PRO A 37 -9.30 17.06 -24.14
CA PRO A 37 -10.64 17.10 -23.53
C PRO A 37 -10.79 16.12 -22.35
N GLU A 38 -9.89 15.14 -22.26
CA GLU A 38 -9.81 14.14 -21.21
C GLU A 38 -9.52 14.74 -19.82
N TRP A 39 -8.92 15.94 -19.75
CA TRP A 39 -8.50 16.56 -18.50
C TRP A 39 -9.66 16.79 -17.51
N PHE A 40 -10.82 17.18 -18.04
CA PHE A 40 -12.02 17.47 -17.25
C PHE A 40 -13.05 16.33 -17.29
N SER A 41 -12.75 15.21 -17.95
CA SER A 41 -13.66 14.08 -18.02
C SER A 41 -13.67 13.30 -16.70
N ARG A 42 -14.84 13.20 -16.08
CA ARG A 42 -15.03 12.40 -14.86
C ARG A 42 -14.72 10.92 -15.10
N GLU A 43 -15.21 10.36 -16.20
CA GLU A 43 -15.03 8.94 -16.53
C GLU A 43 -13.56 8.58 -16.72
N TYR A 44 -12.80 9.45 -17.40
CA TYR A 44 -11.37 9.25 -17.57
C TYR A 44 -10.64 9.25 -16.22
N ASN A 45 -10.96 10.23 -15.36
CA ASN A 45 -10.37 10.35 -14.03
C ASN A 45 -10.73 9.18 -13.09
N GLU A 46 -11.95 8.66 -13.19
CA GLU A 46 -12.38 7.47 -12.43
C GLU A 46 -11.65 6.21 -12.91
N LYS A 47 -11.42 6.02 -14.22
CA LYS A 47 -10.62 4.91 -14.75
C LYS A 47 -9.17 4.90 -14.27
N GLN A 48 -8.62 6.07 -13.92
CA GLN A 48 -7.26 6.14 -13.34
C GLN A 48 -7.22 5.62 -11.90
N ARG A 49 -8.36 5.51 -11.22
CA ARG A 49 -8.50 4.99 -9.86
C ARG A 49 -9.04 3.56 -9.92
N GLY A 50 -8.25 2.57 -9.50
CA GLY A 50 -8.71 1.18 -9.46
C GLY A 50 -7.61 0.16 -9.77
N PRO A 51 -7.98 -1.12 -10.01
CA PRO A 51 -7.04 -2.18 -10.35
C PRO A 51 -6.26 -1.88 -11.63
N ASP A 52 -6.97 -1.42 -12.68
CA ASP A 52 -6.40 -1.15 -14.01
C ASP A 52 -5.82 0.27 -14.15
N GLY A 53 -6.03 1.12 -13.14
CA GLY A 53 -5.59 2.50 -13.12
C GLY A 53 -4.11 2.65 -12.75
N ILE A 54 -3.52 3.81 -13.05
CA ILE A 54 -2.15 4.11 -12.61
C ILE A 54 -2.07 4.44 -11.12
N LEU A 55 -3.17 4.97 -10.55
CA LEU A 55 -3.19 5.47 -9.19
C LEU A 55 -3.43 4.34 -8.19
N TRP A 56 -2.50 4.21 -7.26
CA TRP A 56 -2.65 3.39 -6.06
C TRP A 56 -2.94 4.29 -4.86
N THR A 57 -3.76 3.80 -3.94
CA THR A 57 -3.98 4.41 -2.62
C THR A 57 -4.34 3.32 -1.62
N ALA A 58 -3.97 3.52 -0.36
CA ALA A 58 -4.40 2.64 0.72
C ALA A 58 -5.94 2.51 0.73
N PRO A 59 -6.48 1.29 0.87
CA PRO A 59 -7.93 1.09 0.90
C PRO A 59 -8.54 1.69 2.16
N TYR A 60 -9.83 2.01 2.09
CA TYR A 60 -10.58 2.46 3.26
C TYR A 60 -10.80 1.29 4.22
N ASP A 61 -10.27 1.43 5.44
CA ASP A 61 -10.45 0.46 6.50
C ASP A 61 -11.59 0.90 7.44
N VAL A 62 -12.65 0.11 7.47
CA VAL A 62 -13.84 0.33 8.30
C VAL A 62 -13.55 0.32 9.81
N ARG A 63 -12.41 -0.25 10.23
CA ARG A 63 -11.95 -0.22 11.63
C ARG A 63 -11.55 1.18 12.08
N TYR A 64 -11.18 2.06 11.15
CA TYR A 64 -10.70 3.41 11.42
C TYR A 64 -11.54 4.47 10.68
N PRO A 65 -12.83 4.64 11.02
CA PRO A 65 -13.71 5.59 10.33
C PRO A 65 -13.40 7.06 10.67
N GLN A 66 -12.64 7.31 11.74
CA GLN A 66 -12.26 8.67 12.15
C GLN A 66 -11.32 9.37 11.16
N CYS A 67 -11.42 10.69 11.08
CA CYS A 67 -10.49 11.52 10.27
C CYS A 67 -9.03 11.43 10.73
N LYS A 68 -8.78 11.09 12.01
CA LYS A 68 -7.43 10.94 12.56
C LYS A 68 -6.89 9.53 12.26
N ALA A 69 -6.02 9.43 11.26
CA ALA A 69 -5.41 8.16 10.84
C ALA A 69 -4.19 7.71 11.68
N THR A 70 -3.96 8.31 12.86
CA THR A 70 -2.78 7.99 13.69
C THR A 70 -2.75 6.54 14.15
N ARG A 71 -3.90 6.03 14.61
CA ARG A 71 -4.03 4.62 15.02
C ARG A 71 -3.99 3.66 13.83
N HIS A 72 -4.59 4.07 12.72
CA HIS A 72 -4.58 3.34 11.46
C HIS A 72 -3.14 3.09 10.97
N CYS A 73 -2.32 4.15 10.90
CA CYS A 73 -0.90 4.06 10.58
C CYS A 73 -0.14 3.13 11.54
N PHE A 74 -0.29 3.33 12.86
CA PHE A 74 0.46 2.55 13.86
C PHE A 74 0.13 1.06 13.81
N ASP A 75 -1.16 0.70 13.72
CA ASP A 75 -1.59 -0.70 13.70
C ASP A 75 -1.07 -1.42 12.44
N TYR A 76 -1.10 -0.77 11.25
CA TYR A 76 -0.54 -1.36 10.03
C TYR A 76 0.99 -1.51 10.06
N TYR A 77 1.71 -0.58 10.71
CA TYR A 77 3.15 -0.74 10.93
C TYR A 77 3.43 -1.97 11.79
N VAL A 78 2.71 -2.13 12.91
CA VAL A 78 2.85 -3.29 13.79
C VAL A 78 2.46 -4.59 13.07
N ASP A 79 1.39 -4.59 12.28
CA ASP A 79 0.93 -5.77 11.54
C ASP A 79 1.94 -6.20 10.46
N TYR A 80 2.62 -5.26 9.80
CA TYR A 80 3.73 -5.59 8.89
C TYR A 80 4.86 -6.31 9.63
N HIS A 81 5.31 -5.75 10.75
CA HIS A 81 6.40 -6.33 11.53
C HIS A 81 6.01 -7.68 12.15
N ARG A 82 4.75 -7.85 12.59
CA ARG A 82 4.20 -9.15 12.99
C ARG A 82 4.22 -10.15 11.83
N CYS A 83 3.79 -9.74 10.64
CA CYS A 83 3.73 -10.60 9.46
C CYS A 83 5.10 -11.15 9.08
N ILE A 84 6.14 -10.30 9.05
CA ILE A 84 7.50 -10.76 8.71
C ILE A 84 8.11 -11.66 9.80
N THR A 85 7.76 -11.45 11.07
CA THR A 85 8.23 -12.29 12.17
C THR A 85 7.60 -13.68 12.13
N LEU A 86 6.31 -13.78 11.82
CA LEU A 86 5.56 -15.05 11.84
C LEU A 86 5.66 -15.83 10.52
N LEU A 87 5.55 -15.15 9.37
CA LEU A 87 5.49 -15.78 8.05
C LEU A 87 6.81 -15.66 7.25
N GLY A 88 7.72 -14.80 7.69
CA GLY A 88 8.97 -14.48 6.99
C GLY A 88 8.84 -13.33 5.98
N GLU A 89 9.95 -12.66 5.69
CA GLU A 89 10.00 -11.44 4.85
C GLU A 89 9.52 -11.64 3.41
N LYS A 90 9.61 -12.87 2.87
CA LYS A 90 9.27 -13.18 1.48
C LYS A 90 7.78 -13.46 1.24
N HIS A 91 6.96 -13.45 2.30
CA HIS A 91 5.55 -13.74 2.13
C HIS A 91 4.82 -12.58 1.45
N GLU A 92 4.19 -12.83 0.30
CA GLU A 92 3.57 -11.80 -0.55
C GLU A 92 2.55 -10.93 0.21
N ARG A 93 1.69 -11.55 1.04
CA ARG A 93 0.74 -10.83 1.91
C ARG A 93 1.37 -9.77 2.82
N CYS A 94 2.62 -9.94 3.29
CA CYS A 94 3.26 -8.93 4.12
C CYS A 94 3.52 -7.63 3.35
N LYS A 95 3.68 -7.72 2.02
CA LYS A 95 3.82 -6.55 1.13
C LYS A 95 2.61 -5.62 1.22
N PHE A 96 1.40 -6.17 1.40
CA PHE A 96 0.19 -5.35 1.52
C PHE A 96 0.27 -4.40 2.71
N PHE A 97 0.58 -4.93 3.90
CA PHE A 97 0.73 -4.10 5.11
C PHE A 97 1.82 -3.05 4.94
N ARG A 98 2.92 -3.42 4.26
CA ARG A 98 4.00 -2.49 3.92
C ARG A 98 3.53 -1.33 3.08
N ASN A 99 2.80 -1.60 2.01
CA ASN A 99 2.31 -0.57 1.10
C ASN A 99 1.37 0.39 1.85
N VAL A 100 0.47 -0.16 2.67
CA VAL A 100 -0.53 0.64 3.38
C VAL A 100 0.09 1.57 4.43
N TYR A 101 1.00 1.10 5.28
CA TYR A 101 1.60 2.00 6.27
C TYR A 101 2.52 3.04 5.61
N MET A 102 3.17 2.71 4.49
CA MET A 102 4.02 3.68 3.76
C MET A 102 3.20 4.82 3.15
N ASP A 103 1.96 4.56 2.75
CA ASP A 103 1.05 5.59 2.23
C ASP A 103 0.43 6.45 3.34
N LEU A 104 0.16 5.86 4.51
CA LEU A 104 -0.55 6.53 5.61
C LEU A 104 0.37 7.25 6.59
N CYS A 105 1.54 6.70 6.87
CA CYS A 105 2.40 7.16 7.96
C CYS A 105 3.34 8.28 7.50
N PRO A 106 3.53 9.33 8.32
CA PRO A 106 4.62 10.28 8.12
C PRO A 106 5.98 9.58 8.14
N SER A 107 6.87 9.94 7.21
CA SER A 107 8.21 9.35 7.10
C SER A 107 9.03 9.46 8.40
N GLN A 108 8.92 10.59 9.10
CA GLN A 108 9.60 10.81 10.38
C GLN A 108 9.17 9.82 11.48
N TRP A 109 7.90 9.40 11.49
CA TRP A 109 7.40 8.43 12.46
C TRP A 109 7.99 7.04 12.20
N ILE A 110 7.98 6.63 10.92
CA ILE A 110 8.57 5.37 10.48
C ILE A 110 10.06 5.32 10.86
N GLU A 111 10.82 6.39 10.59
CA GLU A 111 12.24 6.45 10.93
C GLU A 111 12.47 6.30 12.44
N THR A 112 11.67 7.01 13.25
CA THR A 112 11.75 6.95 14.71
C THR A 112 11.46 5.54 15.22
N TRP A 113 10.39 4.90 14.73
CA TRP A 113 10.04 3.54 15.10
C TRP A 113 11.08 2.51 14.65
N ASN A 114 11.63 2.67 13.45
CA ASN A 114 12.72 1.84 12.96
C ASN A 114 13.96 1.94 13.86
N ASN A 115 14.29 3.13 14.35
CA ASN A 115 15.39 3.31 15.31
C ASN A 115 15.07 2.65 16.67
N GLN A 116 13.84 2.77 17.16
CA GLN A 116 13.39 2.09 18.38
C GLN A 116 13.43 0.57 18.24
N LEU A 117 13.10 0.02 17.07
CA LEU A 117 13.22 -1.40 16.78
C LEU A 117 14.68 -1.86 16.81
N LYS A 118 15.59 -1.13 16.17
CA LYS A 118 17.03 -1.43 16.18
C LYS A 118 17.61 -1.40 17.60
N GLN A 119 17.10 -0.51 18.45
CA GLN A 119 17.49 -0.39 19.86
C GLN A 119 16.80 -1.41 20.77
N GLY A 120 15.78 -2.14 20.30
CA GLY A 120 15.00 -3.07 21.11
C GLY A 120 14.08 -2.41 22.14
N ILE A 121 13.76 -1.12 21.99
CA ILE A 121 12.93 -0.34 22.93
C ILE A 121 11.50 -0.12 22.44
N PHE A 122 11.14 -0.70 21.29
CA PHE A 122 9.82 -0.49 20.70
C PHE A 122 8.71 -1.12 21.59
N PRO A 123 7.60 -0.41 21.85
CA PRO A 123 6.62 -0.83 22.86
C PRO A 123 5.70 -1.99 22.43
N ALA A 124 5.60 -2.31 21.14
CA ALA A 124 4.71 -3.37 20.65
C ALA A 124 5.39 -4.74 20.65
N LYS A 125 4.59 -5.80 20.82
CA LYS A 125 5.02 -7.19 20.70
C LYS A 125 4.63 -7.77 19.35
N PHE A 126 5.54 -8.50 18.72
CA PHE A 126 5.34 -9.13 17.41
C PHE A 126 5.04 -10.64 17.48
N ASP A 127 5.24 -11.28 18.62
CA ASP A 127 5.15 -12.75 18.78
C ASP A 127 3.74 -13.28 19.09
N ARG A 128 2.69 -12.51 18.82
CA ARG A 128 1.30 -12.86 19.16
C ARG A 128 0.49 -13.22 17.93
#